data_AF-A0A352NZ60-F1
#
_entry.id   AF-A0A352NZ60-F1
#
_cell.length_a   1.000
_cell.length_b   1.000
_cell.length_c   1.000
_cell.angle_alpha   90.00
_cell.angle_beta   90.00
_cell.angle_gamma   90.00
#
_symmetry.space_group_name_H-M   'P 1'
#
loop_
_entity.id
_entity.type
_entity.pdbx_description
1 polymer ?
#
loop_
_entity_poly.entity_id
_entity_poly.type
_entity_poly.pdbx_seq_one_letter_code
_entity_poly.pdbx_strand_id
1 'polypeptide(L)'
;MERNYVIVCNIYKGIAGSLLFWGTHTEDDKKRSFGGYTSDLNNCEKYTLKEIKNSEYGFPVYGQEINHDNYRKVDNFAIKIRRLKALGYRPMLIYYR
;
A
#
# COMPACT_ATOMS: atom_id res chain seq x y z
N MET A 1 12.28 -13.33 1.06
CA MET A 1 11.63 -12.49 2.10
C MET A 1 10.22 -12.19 1.63
N GLU A 2 9.22 -12.27 2.51
CA GLU A 2 7.83 -12.06 2.07
C GLU A 2 7.47 -10.57 1.90
N ARG A 3 6.95 -10.22 0.73
CA ARG A 3 6.46 -8.89 0.37
C ARG A 3 5.02 -8.70 0.87
N ASN A 4 4.89 -8.45 2.17
CA ASN A 4 3.59 -8.36 2.87
C ASN A 4 3.17 -6.92 3.21
N TYR A 5 3.86 -5.91 2.66
CA TYR A 5 3.52 -4.51 2.83
C TYR A 5 3.08 -3.89 1.51
N VAL A 6 2.20 -2.90 1.61
CA VAL A 6 1.84 -1.99 0.53
C VAL A 6 1.99 -0.56 1.02
N ILE A 7 2.16 0.38 0.10
CA ILE A 7 2.15 1.81 0.42
C ILE A 7 0.78 2.35 0.05
N VAL A 8 0.09 2.95 1.00
CA VAL A 8 -1.21 3.60 0.81
C VAL A 8 -0.98 5.09 0.54
N CYS A 9 -1.64 5.60 -0.49
CA CYS A 9 -1.72 7.03 -0.78
C CYS A 9 -2.94 7.63 -0.09
N ASN A 10 -2.73 8.68 0.71
CA ASN A 10 -3.80 9.46 1.33
C ASN A 10 -4.11 10.76 0.59
N ILE A 11 -3.17 11.26 -0.24
CA ILE A 11 -3.35 12.50 -1.00
C ILE A 11 -4.54 12.36 -1.95
N TYR A 12 -4.60 11.25 -2.67
CA TYR A 12 -5.64 10.97 -3.65
C TYR A 12 -6.59 9.88 -3.14
N LYS A 13 -7.81 9.89 -3.65
CA LYS A 13 -8.81 8.85 -3.36
C LYS A 13 -9.09 8.06 -4.63
N GLY A 14 -9.23 6.74 -4.48
CA GLY A 14 -9.69 5.89 -5.56
C GLY A 14 -11.20 6.04 -5.78
N ILE A 15 -11.72 5.29 -6.75
CA ILE A 15 -13.14 5.29 -7.11
C ILE A 15 -13.99 4.96 -5.86
N ALA A 16 -15.04 5.73 -5.63
CA ALA A 16 -15.93 5.59 -4.47
C ALA A 16 -15.23 5.67 -3.10
N GLY A 17 -14.08 6.34 -3.02
CA GLY A 17 -13.31 6.47 -1.78
C GLY A 17 -12.49 5.24 -1.42
N SER A 18 -12.24 4.34 -2.38
CA SER A 18 -11.33 3.22 -2.20
C SER A 18 -9.91 3.70 -1.86
N LEU A 19 -9.18 2.84 -1.15
CA LEU A 19 -7.75 3.05 -0.93
C LEU A 19 -7.01 3.05 -2.28
N LEU A 20 -5.98 3.88 -2.38
CA LEU A 20 -5.02 3.83 -3.46
C LEU A 20 -3.71 3.29 -2.93
N PHE A 21 -3.16 2.34 -3.68
CA PHE A 21 -1.87 1.73 -3.42
C PHE A 21 -0.86 2.25 -4.44
N TRP A 22 0.36 2.45 -3.98
CA TRP A 22 1.44 2.85 -4.87
C TRP A 22 1.95 1.67 -5.71
N GLY A 23 2.23 1.96 -6.97
CA GLY A 23 3.00 1.12 -7.86
C GLY A 23 2.12 0.14 -8.63
N THR A 24 2.52 -0.11 -9.87
CA THR A 24 2.03 -1.22 -10.69
C THR A 24 2.84 -2.47 -10.33
N HIS A 25 2.18 -3.63 -10.21
CA HIS A 25 2.83 -4.90 -9.90
C HIS A 25 4.06 -5.13 -10.79
N THR A 26 5.24 -5.25 -10.15
CA THR A 26 6.48 -5.66 -10.82
C THR A 26 6.84 -7.10 -10.44
N GLU A 27 7.30 -7.90 -11.40
CA GLU A 27 7.80 -9.26 -11.18
C GLU A 27 8.96 -9.28 -10.17
N ASP A 28 9.20 -10.44 -9.54
CA ASP A 28 10.07 -10.55 -8.37
C ASP A 28 11.54 -10.18 -8.64
N ASP A 29 12.00 -10.36 -9.88
CA ASP A 29 13.36 -10.14 -10.38
C ASP A 29 13.63 -8.70 -10.84
N LYS A 30 12.60 -7.83 -10.89
CA LYS A 30 12.71 -6.45 -11.37
C LYS A 30 12.82 -5.41 -10.25
N LYS A 31 13.43 -4.27 -10.58
CA LYS A 31 13.46 -3.07 -9.73
C LYS A 31 12.03 -2.58 -9.50
N ARG A 32 11.66 -2.35 -8.25
CA ARG A 32 10.30 -1.95 -7.87
C ARG A 32 9.91 -0.63 -8.52
N SER A 33 8.69 -0.57 -9.04
CA SER A 33 8.08 0.68 -9.46
C SER A 33 7.62 1.49 -8.24
N PHE A 34 7.96 2.78 -8.24
CA PHE A 34 7.35 3.80 -7.39
C PHE A 34 6.60 4.81 -8.26
N GLY A 35 6.00 4.34 -9.36
CA GLY A 35 5.19 5.14 -10.28
C GLY A 35 3.78 4.57 -10.42
N GLY A 36 2.79 5.47 -10.47
CA GLY A 36 1.38 5.12 -10.64
C GLY A 36 0.67 4.73 -9.34
N TYR A 37 -0.66 4.77 -9.40
CA TYR A 37 -1.55 4.39 -8.31
C TYR A 37 -2.62 3.42 -8.80
N THR A 38 -2.97 2.44 -7.98
CA THR A 38 -4.05 1.51 -8.27
C THR A 38 -4.86 1.22 -7.00
N SER A 39 -6.17 1.03 -7.14
CA SER A 39 -7.00 0.52 -6.03
C SER A 39 -7.05 -1.02 -5.98
N ASP A 40 -6.41 -1.68 -6.94
CA ASP A 40 -6.33 -3.13 -7.01
C ASP A 40 -5.15 -3.66 -6.17
N LEU A 41 -5.46 -4.26 -5.03
CA LEU A 41 -4.47 -4.85 -4.12
C LEU A 41 -3.70 -6.03 -4.74
N ASN A 42 -4.31 -6.73 -5.70
CA ASN A 42 -3.64 -7.86 -6.37
C ASN A 42 -2.58 -7.35 -7.34
N ASN A 43 -2.90 -6.26 -8.05
CA ASN A 43 -2.05 -5.65 -9.06
C ASN A 43 -1.22 -4.44 -8.57
N CYS A 44 -1.26 -4.13 -7.27
CA CYS A 44 -0.36 -3.13 -6.69
C CYS A 44 1.02 -3.71 -6.40
N GLU A 45 2.00 -2.83 -6.27
CA GLU A 45 3.32 -3.21 -5.82
C GLU A 45 3.29 -3.67 -4.35
N LYS A 46 4.10 -4.69 -4.06
CA LYS A 46 4.23 -5.24 -2.71
C LYS A 46 5.69 -5.16 -2.29
N TYR A 47 5.92 -4.75 -1.06
CA TYR A 47 7.25 -4.48 -0.54
C TYR A 47 7.53 -5.33 0.69
N THR A 48 8.80 -5.62 0.89
CA THR A 48 9.36 -5.98 2.19
C THR A 48 9.54 -4.71 3.03
N LEU A 49 9.56 -4.86 4.36
CA LEU A 49 9.87 -3.73 5.24
C LEU A 49 11.27 -3.15 4.96
N LYS A 50 12.23 -3.98 4.54
CA LYS A 50 13.58 -3.55 4.19
C LYS A 50 13.59 -2.66 2.95
N GLU A 51 12.87 -3.03 1.89
CA GLU A 51 12.73 -2.22 0.68
C GLU A 51 12.11 -0.84 1.00
N ILE A 52 11.10 -0.80 1.88
CA ILE A 52 10.48 0.47 2.32
C ILE A 52 11.49 1.34 3.08
N LYS A 53 12.18 0.78 4.07
CA LYS A 53 13.15 1.53 4.90
C LYS A 53 14.37 2.00 4.12
N ASN A 54 14.75 1.27 3.07
CA ASN A 54 15.87 1.64 2.20
C ASN A 54 15.44 2.55 1.03
N SER A 55 14.15 2.88 0.91
CA SER A 55 13.68 3.80 -0.13
C SER A 55 13.99 5.24 0.23
N GLU A 56 14.27 6.08 -0.77
CA GLU A 56 14.56 7.51 -0.59
C GLU A 56 13.33 8.32 -0.12
N TYR A 57 12.14 7.72 -0.18
CA TYR A 57 10.87 8.37 0.14
C TYR A 57 10.52 8.34 1.64
N GLY A 58 11.13 7.44 2.43
CA GLY A 58 10.98 7.44 3.89
C GLY A 58 9.54 7.23 4.41
N PHE A 59 8.79 6.26 3.88
CA PHE A 59 7.39 6.05 4.29
C PHE A 59 7.25 5.64 5.76
N PRO A 60 6.46 6.37 6.57
CA PRO A 60 6.16 5.95 7.94
C PRO A 60 5.37 4.63 7.94
N VAL A 61 5.63 3.78 8.93
CA VAL A 61 5.02 2.45 9.02
C VAL A 61 3.82 2.44 9.96
N TYR A 62 2.67 1.99 9.45
CA TYR A 62 1.43 1.87 10.21
C TYR A 62 1.50 0.81 11.33
N GLY A 63 1.16 1.27 12.53
CA GLY A 63 1.27 0.57 13.80
C GLY A 63 2.70 0.41 14.30
N GLN A 64 3.64 1.25 13.82
CA GLN A 64 4.96 1.47 14.40
C GLN A 64 5.19 2.97 14.65
N GLU A 65 5.07 3.78 13.59
CA GLU A 65 5.32 5.23 13.62
C GLU A 65 4.02 6.05 13.59
N ILE A 66 3.02 5.54 12.87
CA ILE A 66 1.67 6.13 12.79
C ILE A 66 0.61 5.09 13.17
N ASN A 67 -0.61 5.51 13.45
CA ASN A 67 -1.71 4.67 13.91
C ASN A 67 -3.06 5.12 13.31
N HIS A 68 -4.16 4.51 13.75
CA HIS A 68 -5.48 4.81 13.21
C HIS A 68 -5.93 6.28 13.43
N ASP A 69 -5.42 6.95 14.45
CA ASP A 69 -5.85 8.31 14.81
C ASP A 69 -5.14 9.37 13.97
N ASN A 70 -3.94 9.06 13.47
CA ASN A 70 -3.08 10.02 12.78
C ASN A 70 -2.65 9.62 11.37
N TYR A 71 -2.99 8.42 10.88
CA TYR A 71 -2.52 7.98 9.55
C TYR A 71 -2.96 8.91 8.42
N ARG A 72 -4.10 9.62 8.56
CA ARG A 72 -4.58 10.58 7.54
C ARG A 72 -3.80 11.89 7.50
N LYS A 73 -2.89 12.13 8.45
CA LYS A 73 -2.07 13.35 8.53
C LYS A 73 -0.78 13.26 7.71
N VAL A 74 -0.47 12.09 7.15
CA VAL A 74 0.69 11.87 6.29
C VAL A 74 0.24 11.57 4.87
N ASP A 75 1.04 11.99 3.89
CA ASP A 75 0.73 11.86 2.47
C ASP A 75 0.65 10.41 2.00
N ASN A 76 1.64 9.61 2.36
CA ASN A 76 1.75 8.20 2.01
C ASN A 76 2.33 7.43 3.19
N PHE A 77 1.94 6.17 3.35
CA PHE A 77 2.45 5.34 4.44
C PHE A 77 2.47 3.86 4.10
N ALA A 78 3.39 3.12 4.70
CA ALA A 78 3.48 1.68 4.55
C ALA A 78 2.60 0.95 5.56
N ILE A 79 1.91 -0.10 5.12
CA ILE A 79 1.06 -0.92 5.99
C ILE A 79 1.15 -2.39 5.60
N LYS A 80 1.13 -3.29 6.59
CA LYS A 80 0.97 -4.73 6.32
C LYS A 80 -0.39 -4.97 5.69
N ILE A 81 -0.44 -5.76 4.61
CA ILE A 81 -1.68 -6.09 3.88
C ILE A 81 -2.79 -6.57 4.84
N ARG A 82 -2.46 -7.45 5.80
CA ARG A 82 -3.42 -7.94 6.81
C ARG A 82 -4.07 -6.85 7.68
N ARG A 83 -3.45 -5.68 7.82
CA ARG A 83 -3.96 -4.54 8.60
C ARG A 83 -4.81 -3.58 7.79
N LEU A 84 -4.94 -3.76 6.47
CA LEU A 84 -5.78 -2.91 5.62
C LEU A 84 -7.26 -2.91 6.07
N LYS A 85 -7.75 -4.01 6.65
CA LYS A 85 -9.10 -4.08 7.23
C LYS A 85 -9.35 -3.00 8.29
N ALA A 86 -8.32 -2.61 9.06
CA ALA A 86 -8.42 -1.55 10.05
C ALA A 86 -8.62 -0.16 9.43
N LEU A 87 -8.37 -0.01 8.12
CA LEU A 87 -8.61 1.21 7.35
C LEU A 87 -9.92 1.16 6.56
N GLY A 88 -10.76 0.15 6.78
CA GLY A 88 -12.00 -0.06 6.04
C GLY A 88 -11.83 -0.76 4.69
N TYR A 89 -10.63 -1.28 4.36
CA TYR A 89 -10.44 -2.08 3.15
C TYR A 89 -11.28 -3.36 3.22
N ARG A 90 -12.15 -3.53 2.22
CA ARG A 90 -12.94 -4.73 2.03
C ARG A 90 -12.45 -5.40 0.73
N PRO A 91 -11.85 -6.59 0.79
CA PRO A 91 -11.48 -7.30 -0.42
C PRO A 91 -12.76 -7.60 -1.22
N MET A 92 -12.91 -6.99 -2.39
CA MET A 92 -13.92 -7.42 -3.37
C MET A 92 -13.34 -8.60 -4.14
N LEU A 93 -13.83 -9.81 -3.83
CA LEU A 93 -13.68 -10.95 -4.73
C LEU A 93 -14.64 -10.73 -5.90
N ILE A 94 -14.11 -10.31 -7.04
CA ILE A 94 -14.86 -10.35 -8.30
C ILE A 94 -14.71 -11.76 -8.84
N TYR A 95 -15.79 -12.54 -8.77
CA TYR A 95 -15.88 -13.84 -9.44
C TYR A 95 -16.23 -13.58 -10.90
N TYR A 96 -15.32 -13.87 -11.83
CA TYR A 96 -15.64 -13.90 -13.25
C TYR A 96 -15.99 -15.36 -13.61
N ARG A 97 -17.11 -15.56 -14.31
CA ARG A 97 -17.64 -16.87 -14.69
C ARG A 97 -17.25 -17.23 -16.11
#